data_AF-A0A6N8IL51-F1
#
_entry.id   AF-A0A6N8IL51-F1
#
_cell.length_a   1.000
_cell.length_b   1.000
_cell.length_c   1.000
_cell.angle_alpha   90.00
_cell.angle_beta   90.00
_cell.angle_gamma   90.00
#
_symmetry.space_group_name_H-M   'P 1'
#
loop_
_entity.id
_entity.type
_entity.pdbx_description
1 polymer ?
#
loop_
_entity_poly.entity_id
_entity_poly.type
_entity_poly.pdbx_seq_one_letter_code
_entity_poly.pdbx_strand_id
1 'polypeptide(L)' 'MVKRRDLVKEVEAQGLRNCGGASHDIFKKPGFTTSIPRHREIDENMARAIRKQAGIEGKR' A
#
# COMPACT_ATOMS: atom_id res chain seq x y z
N MET A 1 -5.58 6.65 -12.40
CA MET A 1 -6.02 6.38 -11.00
C MET A 1 -5.99 4.89 -10.72
N VAL A 2 -5.74 4.48 -9.47
CA VAL A 2 -5.63 3.07 -9.07
C VAL A 2 -6.75 2.71 -8.10
N LYS A 3 -7.40 1.56 -8.29
CA LYS A 3 -8.40 1.10 -7.32
C LYS A 3 -7.69 0.62 -6.07
N ARG A 4 -8.14 1.07 -4.89
CA ARG A 4 -7.57 0.63 -3.60
C ARG A 4 -7.48 -0.89 -3.48
N ARG A 5 -8.50 -1.61 -3.95
CA ARG A 5 -8.55 -3.08 -3.90
C ARG A 5 -7.35 -3.74 -4.61
N ASP A 6 -6.90 -3.16 -5.72
CA ASP A 6 -5.83 -3.71 -6.52
C ASP A 6 -4.49 -3.43 -5.83
N LEU A 7 -4.32 -2.20 -5.30
CA LEU A 7 -3.15 -1.82 -4.50
C LEU A 7 -3.01 -2.66 -3.21
N VAL A 8 -4.11 -2.91 -2.50
CA VAL A 8 -4.11 -3.75 -1.29
C VAL A 8 -3.67 -5.17 -1.63
N LYS A 9 -4.16 -5.76 -2.72
CA LYS A 9 -3.72 -7.10 -3.16
C LYS A 9 -2.22 -7.14 -3.47
N GLU A 10 -1.67 -6.12 -4.13
CA GLU A 10 -0.23 -6.04 -4.40
C GLU A 10 0.59 -5.97 -3.10
N VAL A 11 0.12 -5.17 -2.13
CA VAL A 11 0.76 -4.97 -0.83
C VAL A 11 0.69 -6.25 0.03
N GLU A 12 -0.45 -6.92 0.05
CA GLU A 12 -0.63 -8.21 0.74
C GLU A 12 0.19 -9.33 0.09
N ALA A 13 0.29 -9.36 -1.25
CA ALA A 13 1.13 -10.31 -1.98
C ALA A 13 2.63 -10.16 -1.65
N GLN A 14 3.08 -8.96 -1.29
CA GLN A 14 4.42 -8.70 -0.75
C GLN A 14 4.62 -9.09 0.71
N GLY A 15 3.59 -9.66 1.36
CA GLY A 15 3.64 -10.10 2.75
C GLY A 15 3.39 -9.00 3.78
N LEU A 16 2.93 -7.81 3.36
CA LEU A 16 2.49 -6.80 4.31
C LEU A 16 1.13 -7.18 4.88
N ARG A 17 0.99 -7.06 6.19
CA ARG A 17 -0.27 -7.34 6.90
C ARG A 17 -0.95 -6.04 7.29
N ASN A 18 -2.27 -6.01 7.16
CA ASN A 18 -3.08 -4.92 7.67
C ASN A 18 -3.09 -4.96 9.21
N CYS A 19 -2.56 -3.92 9.85
CA CYS A 19 -2.58 -3.71 11.29
C CYS A 19 -3.77 -2.84 11.74
N GLY A 20 -4.66 -2.46 10.83
CA GLY A 20 -5.80 -1.61 11.08
C GLY A 20 -5.44 -0.12 11.18
N GLY A 21 -6.49 0.69 11.31
CA GLY A 21 -6.42 2.13 11.50
C GLY A 21 -7.81 2.76 11.35
N ALA A 22 -7.92 4.06 11.63
CA ALA A 22 -9.18 4.79 11.57
C ALA A 22 -9.47 5.26 10.13
N SER A 23 -8.79 6.31 9.67
CA SER A 23 -8.98 6.89 8.33
C SER A 23 -8.13 6.20 7.25
N HIS A 24 -7.00 5.60 7.65
CA HIS A 24 -6.08 4.88 6.78
C HIS A 24 -5.82 3.49 7.37
N ASP A 25 -5.72 2.47 6.52
CA ASP A 25 -5.25 1.15 6.93
C ASP A 25 -3.72 1.13 6.90
N ILE A 26 -3.10 0.70 8.01
CA ILE A 26 -1.65 0.62 8.10
C ILE A 26 -1.22 -0.80 7.74
N PHE A 27 -0.35 -0.93 6.74
CA PHE A 27 0.22 -2.19 6.28
C PHE A 27 1.68 -2.28 6.72
N LYS A 28 2.06 -3.37 7.39
CA LYS A 28 3.41 -3.57 7.92
C LYS A 28 3.97 -4.94 7.57
N LYS A 29 5.26 -4.99 7.27
CA LYS A 29 6.10 -6.20 7.27
C LYS A 29 7.46 -5.88 7.91
N PRO A 30 8.27 -6.87 8.30
CA PRO A 30 9.62 -6.61 8.80
C PRO A 30 10.41 -5.73 7.82
N GLY A 31 10.79 -4.52 8.26
CA GLY A 31 11.55 -3.55 7.46
C GLY A 31 10.74 -2.62 6.54
N PHE A 32 9.42 -2.80 6.39
CA PHE A 32 8.60 -1.92 5.55
C PHE A 32 7.26 -1.57 6.21
N THR A 33 6.84 -0.32 6.07
CA THR A 33 5.55 0.16 6.59
C THR A 33 4.96 1.16 5.60
N THR A 34 3.68 0.99 5.29
CA THR A 34 2.94 1.91 4.42
C THR A 34 1.52 2.11 4.94
N SER A 35 0.90 3.24 4.63
CA SER A 35 -0.48 3.55 4.96
C SER A 35 -1.28 3.69 3.67
N ILE A 36 -2.41 3.00 3.61
CA ILE A 36 -3.31 3.04 2.45
C ILE A 36 -4.61 3.73 2.88
N PRO A 37 -4.98 4.86 2.26
CA PRO A 37 -6.25 5.51 2.57
C PRO A 37 -7.44 4.62 2.20
N ARG A 38 -8.55 4.76 2.93
CA ARG A 38 -9.81 4.03 2.65
C ARG A 38 -10.64 4.66 1.53
N HIS A 39 -10.00 5.19 0.50
CA HIS A 39 -10.68 5.71 -0.69
C HIS A 39 -10.89 4.59 -1.72
N ARG A 40 -11.96 4.69 -2.52
CA ARG A 40 -12.21 3.73 -3.60
C ARG A 40 -11.14 3.82 -4.69
N GLU A 41 -10.67 5.03 -4.95
CA GLU A 41 -9.70 5.40 -5.97
C GLU A 41 -8.54 6.15 -5.30
N ILE A 42 -7.33 5.81 -5.69
CA ILE A 42 -6.08 6.35 -5.18
C ILE A 42 -5.34 6.95 -6.37
N ASP A 43 -4.80 8.15 -6.20
CA ASP A 43 -3.98 8.78 -7.23
C ASP A 43 -2.78 7.93 -7.59
N GLU A 44 -2.39 7.95 -8.86
CA GLU A 44 -1.26 7.15 -9.35
C GLU A 44 0.04 7.51 -8.65
N ASN A 45 0.23 8.78 -8.33
CA ASN A 45 1.39 9.25 -7.58
C ASN A 45 1.44 8.66 -6.16
N MET A 46 0.28 8.59 -5.49
CA MET A 46 0.18 8.03 -4.15
C MET A 46 0.35 6.50 -4.18
N ALA A 47 -0.26 5.83 -5.16
CA ALA A 47 -0.07 4.40 -5.38
C ALA A 47 1.40 4.05 -5.66
N ARG A 48 2.10 4.86 -6.46
CA ARG A 48 3.55 4.71 -6.71
C ARG A 48 4.37 4.85 -5.43
N ALA A 49 4.06 5.86 -4.61
CA ALA A 49 4.72 6.05 -3.32
C ALA A 49 4.51 4.84 -2.38
N ILE A 50 3.26 4.35 -2.27
CA ILE A 50 2.92 3.16 -1.48
C ILE A 50 3.67 1.93 -1.99
N ARG A 51 3.74 1.70 -3.30
CA ARG A 51 4.48 0.58 -3.90
C ARG A 51 5.97 0.65 -3.58
N LYS A 52 6.57 1.84 -3.63
CA LYS A 52 7.96 2.05 -3.23
C LYS A 52 8.17 1.78 -1.74
N GLN A 53 7.27 2.27 -0.88
CA GLN A 53 7.31 2.03 0.57
C GLN A 53 7.03 0.57 0.96
N ALA A 54 6.26 -0.17 0.16
CA ALA A 54 6.01 -1.59 0.36
C ALA A 54 7.11 -2.50 -0.21
N GLY A 55 8.09 -1.92 -0.92
CA GLY A 55 9.16 -2.66 -1.60
C GLY A 55 8.69 -3.41 -2.86
N ILE A 56 7.56 -3.01 -3.46
CA ILE A 56 7.03 -3.54 -4.73
C ILE A 56 7.82 -3.00 -5.91
N GLU A 57 8.01 -1.67 -5.94
CA GLU A 57 8.73 -0.98 -7.01
C GLU A 57 10.14 -0.64 -6.49
N GLY A 58 11.01 -1.65 -6.48
CA GLY A 58 12.44 -1.45 -6.33
C GLY A 58 12.98 -0.87 -7.64
N LYS A 59 13.74 0.23 -7.56
CA LYS A 59 14.55 0.72 -8.68
C LYS A 59 15.33 -0.48 -9.26
N ARG A 60 15.10 -0.77 -10.54
CA ARG A 60 16.07 -1.50 -11.36
C ARG A 60 17.41 -0.77 -11.34
#